data_AF-A0A2S9XC36-F1
#
_entry.id   AF-A0A2S9XC36-F1
#
_cell.length_a   1.000
_cell.length_b   1.000
_cell.length_c   1.000
_cell.angle_alpha   90.00
_cell.angle_beta   90.00
_cell.angle_gamma   90.00
#
_symmetry.space_group_name_H-M   'P 1'
#
loop_
_entity.id
_entity.type
_entity.pdbx_description
1 polymer ?
#
loop_
_entity_poly.entity_id
_entity_poly.type
_entity_poly.pdbx_seq_one_letter_code
_entity_poly.pdbx_strand_id
1 'polypeptide(L)'
;MSEARDNVDEWVAAGLVVQRGAPPSAELITTVRPTLEATLEVLALLPPVGVVADLGRLLARAPFDIAKSEPVADPELRVALDAYEEHLLGRLAADHQLENARDALLRLDAGLRPAAIAVFIEQVLSRIHQAWQARHAEALDSPGPAAIRRVLHRHGLELLELGAGVLADPDFAGLRDELRRSYAGLAEAARQCGALIGDVELYTLENHAALRSPSLRLALAQIAEAAHAIERSLPVRVRRSDASRGRTPTKVEDESAYPIGGYASLSTSGGIESLVSSELIYMNPPEERAAGHVDLFDVRWAAGELLKYTRDESVHTRERRTVCFVLGPALDDARIKDADVPFQRIVVAFGGVVAGVRKLCAWLDEAELHLHLLLVGEPAQGGRPTKQPLHAEAELARLLLREYIESGVVELVELADVEAARTHAEAAAQTGSSDIVWLLGARWQPPPPPAKPAAKADSAVREHALSVDEARPRVWVDAGSGTEERSLQVDGWDAWLRAFAELLEALV
;
A
#
# COMPACT_ATOMS: atom_id res chain seq x y z
N MET A 1 -19.78 39.23 -6.91
CA MET A 1 -19.18 39.13 -5.56
C MET A 1 -20.04 38.13 -4.82
N SER A 2 -19.47 37.11 -4.18
CA SER A 2 -20.25 36.08 -3.47
C SER A 2 -20.87 36.67 -2.21
N GLU A 3 -22.18 36.51 -2.05
CA GLU A 3 -22.89 36.97 -0.85
C GLU A 3 -22.41 36.22 0.39
N ALA A 4 -21.94 34.97 0.25
CA ALA A 4 -21.32 34.24 1.35
C ALA A 4 -20.07 34.95 1.90
N ARG A 5 -19.23 35.55 1.06
CA ARG A 5 -18.02 36.28 1.52
C ARG A 5 -18.37 37.53 2.32
N ASP A 6 -19.46 38.18 1.93
CA ASP A 6 -19.93 39.41 2.56
C ASP A 6 -20.76 39.13 3.83
N ASN A 7 -21.35 37.92 3.95
CA ASN A 7 -22.23 37.47 5.04
C ASN A 7 -21.77 36.13 5.65
N VAL A 8 -20.51 36.06 6.12
CA VAL A 8 -19.88 34.80 6.57
C VAL A 8 -20.64 34.15 7.73
N ASP A 9 -21.07 34.98 8.69
CA ASP A 9 -21.69 34.51 9.92
C ASP A 9 -23.06 33.87 9.62
N GLU A 10 -23.84 34.53 8.76
CA GLU A 10 -25.13 34.09 8.25
C GLU A 10 -25.00 32.83 7.38
N TRP A 11 -23.97 32.74 6.54
CA TRP A 11 -23.74 31.58 5.68
C TRP A 11 -23.41 30.32 6.48
N VAL A 12 -22.52 30.45 7.48
CA VAL A 12 -22.17 29.33 8.38
C VAL A 12 -23.39 28.91 9.20
N ALA A 13 -24.11 29.87 9.77
CA ALA A 13 -25.28 29.60 10.59
C ALA A 13 -26.41 28.92 9.80
N ALA A 14 -26.77 29.47 8.63
CA ALA A 14 -27.78 28.88 7.75
C ALA A 14 -27.36 27.48 7.28
N GLY A 15 -26.09 27.29 6.91
CA GLY A 15 -25.54 25.99 6.53
C GLY A 15 -25.67 24.92 7.63
N LEU A 16 -25.45 25.27 8.90
CA LEU A 16 -25.60 24.35 10.03
C LEU A 16 -27.07 24.03 10.34
N VAL A 17 -27.98 24.99 10.12
CA VAL A 17 -29.42 24.77 10.33
C VAL A 17 -30.00 23.82 9.30
N VAL A 18 -29.53 23.88 8.04
CA VAL A 18 -30.01 22.98 6.97
C VAL A 18 -29.29 21.63 6.90
N GLN A 19 -28.50 21.25 7.91
CA GLN A 19 -27.90 19.92 7.99
C GLN A 19 -28.97 18.81 8.01
N ARG A 20 -28.62 17.60 7.61
CA ARG A 20 -29.57 16.49 7.41
C ARG A 20 -29.33 15.33 8.37
N GLY A 21 -30.29 14.42 8.43
CA GLY A 21 -30.18 13.20 9.23
C GLY A 21 -30.32 13.36 10.75
N ALA A 22 -30.49 14.58 11.27
CA ALA A 22 -30.95 14.84 12.63
C ALA A 22 -31.42 16.31 12.76
N PRO A 23 -32.29 16.62 13.74
CA PRO A 23 -32.65 17.99 14.05
C PRO A 23 -31.42 18.80 14.51
N PRO A 24 -31.20 20.01 13.98
CA PRO A 24 -30.10 20.86 14.37
C PRO A 24 -30.26 21.28 15.85
N SER A 25 -29.19 21.10 16.62
CA SER A 25 -29.16 21.44 18.05
C SER A 25 -27.79 21.95 18.48
N ALA A 26 -27.74 22.67 19.61
CA ALA A 26 -26.47 23.20 20.12
C ALA A 26 -25.49 22.07 20.49
N GLU A 27 -26.01 20.94 20.97
CA GLU A 27 -25.23 19.73 21.25
C GLU A 27 -24.67 19.12 19.95
N LEU A 28 -25.49 19.04 18.90
CA LEU A 28 -25.07 18.54 17.61
C LEU A 28 -23.94 19.39 17.01
N ILE A 29 -24.10 20.73 17.03
CA ILE A 29 -23.08 21.68 16.57
C ILE A 29 -21.77 21.49 17.34
N THR A 30 -21.86 21.31 18.67
CA THR A 30 -20.68 21.05 19.51
C THR A 30 -20.00 19.74 19.13
N THR A 31 -20.78 18.71 18.81
CA THR A 31 -20.29 17.38 18.41
C THR A 31 -19.56 17.40 17.05
N VAL A 32 -20.09 18.11 16.06
CA VAL A 32 -19.49 18.15 14.70
C VAL A 32 -18.38 19.19 14.55
N ARG A 33 -18.25 20.13 15.49
CA ARG A 33 -17.25 21.21 15.44
C ARG A 33 -15.81 20.73 15.22
N PRO A 34 -15.28 19.72 15.92
CA PRO A 34 -13.91 19.26 15.69
C PRO A 34 -13.69 18.76 14.24
N THR A 35 -14.70 18.12 13.65
CA THR A 35 -14.65 17.70 12.25
C THR A 35 -14.67 18.90 11.31
N LEU A 36 -15.55 19.87 11.53
CA LEU A 36 -15.60 21.11 10.73
C LEU A 36 -14.26 21.86 10.77
N GLU A 37 -13.68 21.99 11.96
CA GLU A 37 -12.36 22.61 12.17
C GLU A 37 -11.24 21.84 11.47
N ALA A 38 -11.26 20.50 11.52
CA ALA A 38 -10.28 19.68 10.80
C ALA A 38 -10.45 19.80 9.28
N THR A 39 -11.68 19.87 8.77
CA THR A 39 -11.94 20.05 7.33
C THR A 39 -11.45 21.40 6.81
N LEU A 40 -11.54 22.46 7.63
CA LEU A 40 -10.98 23.78 7.33
C LEU A 40 -9.45 23.78 7.14
N GLU A 41 -8.73 22.80 7.69
CA GLU A 41 -7.28 22.65 7.51
C GLU A 41 -6.91 21.90 6.21
N VAL A 42 -7.86 21.20 5.60
CA VAL A 42 -7.61 20.36 4.41
C VAL A 42 -8.21 20.97 3.13
N LEU A 43 -9.40 21.58 3.22
CA LEU A 43 -10.10 22.16 2.09
C LEU A 43 -9.85 23.67 1.98
N ALA A 44 -9.39 24.10 0.80
CA ALA A 44 -9.22 25.52 0.48
C ALA A 44 -10.57 26.25 0.26
N LEU A 45 -11.55 25.52 -0.30
CA LEU A 45 -12.92 25.98 -0.51
C LEU A 45 -13.86 24.95 0.11
N LEU A 46 -14.77 25.41 0.95
CA LEU A 46 -15.69 24.53 1.67
C LEU A 46 -17.04 24.44 0.94
N PRO A 47 -17.65 23.24 0.86
CA PRO A 47 -19.08 23.17 0.61
C PRO A 47 -19.84 23.84 1.78
N PRO A 48 -21.17 24.03 1.67
CA PRO A 48 -21.99 24.42 2.82
C PRO A 48 -21.64 23.58 4.05
N VAL A 49 -21.43 24.22 5.20
CA VAL A 49 -20.90 23.55 6.41
C VAL A 49 -21.80 22.40 6.90
N GLY A 50 -23.09 22.43 6.59
CA GLY A 50 -24.01 21.31 6.81
C GLY A 50 -23.58 20.02 6.11
N VAL A 51 -23.05 20.11 4.87
CA VAL A 51 -22.53 18.97 4.12
C VAL A 51 -21.40 18.28 4.87
N VAL A 52 -20.47 19.06 5.43
CA VAL A 52 -19.33 18.52 6.19
C VAL A 52 -19.81 17.86 7.49
N ALA A 53 -20.77 18.47 8.18
CA ALA A 53 -21.39 17.90 9.37
C ALA A 53 -22.10 16.57 9.07
N ASP A 54 -22.85 16.51 7.97
CA ASP A 54 -23.60 15.32 7.56
C ASP A 54 -22.67 14.17 7.19
N LEU A 55 -21.68 14.42 6.33
CA LEU A 55 -20.69 13.41 5.94
C LEU A 55 -19.87 12.92 7.14
N GLY A 56 -19.48 13.84 8.03
CA GLY A 56 -18.73 13.49 9.23
C GLY A 56 -19.52 12.59 10.17
N ARG A 57 -20.80 12.90 10.38
CA ARG A 57 -21.71 12.07 11.19
C ARG A 57 -21.99 10.72 10.56
N LEU A 58 -22.20 10.71 9.24
CA LEU A 58 -22.43 9.49 8.48
C LEU A 58 -21.23 8.54 8.62
N LEU A 59 -20.00 9.06 8.54
CA LEU A 59 -18.79 8.25 8.73
C LEU A 59 -18.55 7.86 10.21
N ALA A 60 -18.89 8.72 11.17
CA ALA A 60 -18.65 8.47 12.59
C ALA A 60 -19.64 7.47 13.26
N ARG A 61 -20.56 6.86 12.49
CA ARG A 61 -21.71 6.08 13.02
C ARG A 61 -22.55 6.86 14.05
N ALA A 62 -22.59 8.19 13.95
CA ALA A 62 -23.50 8.98 14.77
C ALA A 62 -24.95 8.67 14.34
N PRO A 63 -25.96 8.83 15.24
CA PRO A 63 -27.35 8.65 14.87
C PRO A 63 -27.66 9.51 13.64
N PHE A 64 -28.06 8.87 12.54
CA PHE A 64 -28.31 9.53 11.25
C PHE A 64 -29.55 8.91 10.62
N ASP A 65 -30.60 9.72 10.50
CA ASP A 65 -31.90 9.31 9.97
C ASP A 65 -32.47 10.45 9.12
N ILE A 66 -32.44 10.26 7.80
CA ILE A 66 -32.92 11.25 6.82
C ILE A 66 -34.38 11.62 7.09
N ALA A 67 -35.20 10.71 7.63
CA ALA A 67 -36.59 11.00 7.97
C ALA A 67 -36.74 12.02 9.12
N LYS A 68 -35.65 12.32 9.84
CA LYS A 68 -35.61 13.33 10.92
C LYS A 68 -35.03 14.67 10.48
N SER A 69 -34.73 14.86 9.21
CA SER A 69 -34.31 16.16 8.67
C SER A 69 -35.43 17.19 8.84
N GLU A 70 -35.08 18.42 9.22
CA GLU A 70 -36.08 19.49 9.36
C GLU A 70 -36.54 20.02 7.99
N PRO A 71 -37.83 20.33 7.81
CA PRO A 71 -38.34 20.91 6.59
C PRO A 71 -37.92 22.38 6.48
N VAL A 72 -37.35 22.76 5.34
CA VAL A 72 -37.02 24.16 5.03
C VAL A 72 -38.21 24.82 4.34
N ALA A 73 -38.59 26.03 4.74
CA ALA A 73 -39.77 26.75 4.22
C ALA A 73 -39.66 27.08 2.71
N ASP A 74 -38.47 27.48 2.27
CA ASP A 74 -38.15 27.77 0.87
C ASP A 74 -38.31 26.52 -0.02
N PRO A 75 -39.25 26.50 -0.98
CA PRO A 75 -39.50 25.34 -1.83
C PRO A 75 -38.32 24.96 -2.72
N GLU A 76 -37.56 25.93 -3.24
CA GLU A 76 -36.48 25.64 -4.18
C GLU A 76 -35.25 25.08 -3.45
N LEU A 77 -34.93 25.65 -2.28
CA LEU A 77 -33.89 25.10 -1.42
C LEU A 77 -34.26 23.70 -0.93
N ARG A 78 -35.54 23.46 -0.62
CA ARG A 78 -36.03 22.12 -0.24
C ARG A 78 -35.77 21.09 -1.34
N VAL A 79 -36.11 21.40 -2.60
CA VAL A 79 -35.85 20.50 -3.74
C VAL A 79 -34.36 20.20 -3.89
N ALA A 80 -33.49 21.19 -3.71
CA ALA A 80 -32.03 20.99 -3.76
C ALA A 80 -31.53 20.09 -2.63
N LEU A 81 -32.06 20.26 -1.41
CA LEU A 81 -31.72 19.43 -0.26
C LEU A 81 -32.24 18.00 -0.39
N ASP A 82 -33.43 17.80 -0.94
CA ASP A 82 -33.99 16.46 -1.19
C ASP A 82 -33.14 15.70 -2.23
N ALA A 83 -32.71 16.38 -3.30
CA ALA A 83 -31.79 15.80 -4.28
C ALA A 83 -30.42 15.45 -3.66
N TYR A 84 -29.92 16.29 -2.76
CA TYR A 84 -28.70 16.04 -2.00
C TYR A 84 -28.84 14.80 -1.07
N GLU A 85 -29.96 14.68 -0.36
CA GLU A 85 -30.26 13.52 0.47
C GLU A 85 -30.34 12.24 -0.35
N GLU A 86 -30.99 12.26 -1.51
CA GLU A 86 -31.13 11.08 -2.35
C GLU A 86 -29.80 10.68 -3.02
N HIS A 87 -29.15 11.63 -3.70
CA HIS A 87 -28.05 11.33 -4.62
C HIS A 87 -26.67 11.37 -3.98
N LEU A 88 -26.49 12.00 -2.82
CA LEU A 88 -25.24 11.93 -2.07
C LEU A 88 -25.40 11.08 -0.81
N LEU A 89 -26.22 11.52 0.14
CA LEU A 89 -26.27 10.89 1.47
C LEU A 89 -26.85 9.47 1.42
N GLY A 90 -27.96 9.29 0.71
CA GLY A 90 -28.62 7.99 0.52
C GLY A 90 -27.72 7.01 -0.22
N ARG A 91 -26.99 7.47 -1.22
CA ARG A 91 -26.01 6.64 -1.94
C ARG A 91 -24.81 6.25 -1.08
N LEU A 92 -24.24 7.17 -0.32
CA LEU A 92 -23.16 6.85 0.63
C LEU A 92 -23.66 5.88 1.70
N ALA A 93 -24.84 6.10 2.26
CA ALA A 93 -25.44 5.24 3.27
C ALA A 93 -25.74 3.82 2.77
N ALA A 94 -26.05 3.68 1.47
CA ALA A 94 -26.27 2.39 0.82
C ALA A 94 -24.98 1.70 0.35
N ASP A 95 -23.84 2.39 0.36
CA ASP A 95 -22.56 1.83 -0.08
C ASP A 95 -21.95 0.95 1.01
N HIS A 96 -21.77 -0.34 0.70
CA HIS A 96 -21.08 -1.29 1.58
C HIS A 96 -19.68 -0.83 2.02
N GLN A 97 -18.96 -0.05 1.21
CA GLN A 97 -17.64 0.46 1.56
C GLN A 97 -17.68 1.45 2.72
N LEU A 98 -18.83 2.09 2.98
CA LEU A 98 -18.98 2.96 4.13
C LEU A 98 -18.79 2.20 5.45
N GLU A 99 -19.19 0.93 5.55
CA GLU A 99 -18.95 0.12 6.75
C GLU A 99 -17.47 -0.19 6.94
N ASN A 100 -16.74 -0.46 5.86
CA ASN A 100 -15.29 -0.64 5.91
C ASN A 100 -14.60 0.66 6.37
N ALA A 101 -15.04 1.81 5.84
CA ALA A 101 -14.55 3.13 6.23
C ALA A 101 -14.81 3.43 7.72
N ARG A 102 -16.01 3.08 8.21
CA ARG A 102 -16.41 3.18 9.63
C ARG A 102 -15.52 2.32 10.52
N ASP A 103 -15.29 1.06 10.14
CA ASP A 103 -14.46 0.14 10.90
C ASP A 103 -12.99 0.60 10.92
N ALA A 104 -12.48 1.13 9.81
CA ALA A 104 -11.15 1.76 9.74
C ALA A 104 -11.04 2.96 10.68
N LEU A 105 -12.03 3.86 10.68
CA LEU A 105 -12.08 5.02 11.57
C LEU A 105 -12.12 4.62 13.06
N LEU A 106 -12.83 3.55 13.41
CA LEU A 106 -12.94 3.07 14.80
C LEU A 106 -11.61 2.53 15.34
N ARG A 107 -10.74 1.98 14.47
CA ARG A 107 -9.39 1.51 14.84
C ARG A 107 -8.42 2.66 15.14
N LEU A 108 -8.73 3.88 14.71
CA LEU A 108 -7.91 5.06 14.98
C LEU A 108 -8.13 5.59 16.40
N ASP A 109 -7.05 6.11 16.98
CA ASP A 109 -7.09 6.89 18.22
C ASP A 109 -8.12 8.02 18.13
N ALA A 110 -8.88 8.23 19.20
CA ALA A 110 -9.97 9.20 19.22
C ALA A 110 -9.54 10.62 18.81
N GLY A 111 -8.31 11.03 19.15
CA GLY A 111 -7.75 12.33 18.76
C GLY A 111 -7.42 12.48 17.28
N LEU A 112 -7.26 11.39 16.53
CA LEU A 112 -6.97 11.41 15.09
C LEU A 112 -8.25 11.38 14.23
N ARG A 113 -9.38 10.97 14.79
CA ARG A 113 -10.64 10.78 14.06
C ARG A 113 -11.13 12.05 13.35
N PRO A 114 -11.12 13.25 13.94
CA PRO A 114 -11.56 14.45 13.23
C PRO A 114 -10.73 14.73 11.97
N ALA A 115 -9.41 14.59 12.05
CA ALA A 115 -8.50 14.76 10.91
C ALA A 115 -8.71 13.66 9.84
N ALA A 116 -8.93 12.42 10.27
CA ALA A 116 -9.23 11.31 9.35
C ALA A 116 -10.55 11.53 8.59
N ILE A 117 -11.60 11.94 9.30
CA ILE A 117 -12.89 12.30 8.70
C ILE A 117 -12.73 13.45 7.72
N ALA A 118 -11.97 14.49 8.08
CA ALA A 118 -11.72 15.64 7.20
C ALA A 118 -11.03 15.24 5.90
N VAL A 119 -10.03 14.36 5.95
CA VAL A 119 -9.35 13.83 4.75
C VAL A 119 -10.30 12.98 3.92
N PHE A 120 -11.11 12.12 4.55
CA PHE A 120 -12.11 11.34 3.82
C PHE A 120 -13.12 12.24 3.09
N ILE A 121 -13.63 13.28 3.77
CA ILE A 121 -14.54 14.26 3.17
C ILE A 121 -13.88 14.96 1.98
N GLU A 122 -12.62 15.39 2.13
CA GLU A 122 -11.88 15.99 1.01
C GLU A 122 -11.78 15.04 -0.18
N GLN A 123 -11.39 13.78 0.02
CA GLN A 123 -11.22 12.82 -1.06
C GLN A 123 -12.55 12.50 -1.77
N VAL A 124 -13.64 12.30 -1.01
CA VAL A 124 -15.00 12.09 -1.57
C VAL A 124 -15.44 13.30 -2.39
N LEU A 125 -15.26 14.51 -1.86
CA LEU A 125 -15.64 15.74 -2.57
C LEU A 125 -14.76 15.99 -3.80
N SER A 126 -13.45 15.75 -3.70
CA SER A 126 -12.50 15.83 -4.82
C SER A 126 -12.89 14.88 -5.95
N ARG A 127 -13.31 13.65 -5.63
CA ARG A 127 -13.80 12.67 -6.59
C ARG A 127 -15.11 13.11 -7.26
N ILE A 128 -16.07 13.60 -6.48
CA ILE A 128 -17.33 14.14 -6.98
C ILE A 128 -17.06 15.32 -7.93
N HIS A 129 -16.16 16.21 -7.53
CA HIS A 129 -15.79 17.39 -8.29
C HIS A 129 -15.07 17.05 -9.59
N GLN A 130 -14.15 16.07 -9.59
CA GLN A 130 -13.48 15.60 -10.81
C GLN A 130 -14.48 15.03 -11.83
N ALA A 131 -15.49 14.28 -11.37
CA ALA A 131 -16.55 13.77 -12.25
C ALA A 131 -17.39 14.90 -12.88
N TRP A 132 -17.55 16.02 -12.16
CA TRP A 132 -18.38 17.15 -12.56
C TRP A 132 -17.64 18.21 -13.40
N GLN A 133 -16.38 18.55 -13.07
CA GLN A 133 -15.55 19.52 -13.81
C GLN A 133 -15.29 19.12 -15.25
N ALA A 134 -15.33 17.83 -15.57
CA ALA A 134 -15.28 17.36 -16.96
C ALA A 134 -16.41 17.96 -17.84
N ARG A 135 -17.43 18.60 -17.23
CA ARG A 135 -18.65 19.06 -17.90
C ARG A 135 -19.09 20.49 -17.55
N HIS A 136 -18.66 21.08 -16.42
CA HIS A 136 -19.10 22.41 -15.98
C HIS A 136 -17.97 23.21 -15.30
N ALA A 137 -17.96 24.54 -15.47
CA ALA A 137 -16.86 25.43 -15.08
C ALA A 137 -17.16 26.34 -13.86
N GLU A 138 -18.29 26.17 -13.17
CA GLU A 138 -18.62 27.03 -12.03
C GLU A 138 -17.91 26.54 -10.76
N ALA A 139 -17.02 27.35 -10.20
CA ALA A 139 -16.36 27.06 -8.93
C ALA A 139 -17.31 27.34 -7.76
N LEU A 140 -17.24 26.48 -6.72
CA LEU A 140 -17.80 26.81 -5.41
C LEU A 140 -17.13 28.09 -4.89
N ASP A 141 -17.94 29.07 -4.47
CA ASP A 141 -17.43 30.22 -3.72
C ASP A 141 -17.74 29.99 -2.25
N SER A 142 -16.75 30.17 -1.38
CA SER A 142 -16.90 30.00 0.06
C SER A 142 -16.14 31.07 0.80
N PRO A 143 -16.57 31.45 2.02
CA PRO A 143 -15.77 32.29 2.89
C PRO A 143 -14.41 31.68 3.20
N GLY A 144 -13.44 32.53 3.55
CA GLY A 144 -12.10 32.06 3.93
C GLY A 144 -12.11 31.24 5.23
N PRO A 145 -11.24 30.20 5.37
CA PRO A 145 -11.28 29.28 6.51
C PRO A 145 -11.18 29.95 7.89
N ALA A 146 -10.37 31.00 8.02
CA ALA A 146 -10.22 31.74 9.28
C ALA A 146 -11.51 32.45 9.71
N ALA A 147 -12.29 32.96 8.75
CA ALA A 147 -13.55 33.64 9.04
C ALA A 147 -14.60 32.62 9.51
N ILE A 148 -14.69 31.46 8.85
CA ILE A 148 -15.59 30.36 9.24
C ILE A 148 -15.22 29.86 10.65
N ARG A 149 -13.94 29.63 10.93
CA ARG A 149 -13.47 29.19 12.26
C ARG A 149 -13.90 30.14 13.37
N ARG A 150 -13.79 31.45 13.16
CA ARG A 150 -14.24 32.46 14.12
C ARG A 150 -15.73 32.31 14.45
N VAL A 151 -16.57 32.08 13.44
CA VAL A 151 -18.02 31.89 13.61
C VAL A 151 -18.33 30.59 14.34
N LEU A 152 -17.65 29.49 13.99
CA LEU A 152 -17.83 28.20 14.64
C LEU A 152 -17.56 28.26 16.15
N HIS A 153 -16.74 29.19 16.64
CA HIS A 153 -16.50 29.36 18.08
C HIS A 153 -17.63 30.03 18.86
N ARG A 154 -18.67 30.56 18.20
CA ARG A 154 -19.87 31.09 18.87
C ARG A 154 -20.66 29.98 19.58
N HIS A 155 -21.60 30.39 20.43
CA HIS A 155 -22.47 29.45 21.14
C HIS A 155 -23.44 28.78 20.17
N GLY A 156 -23.65 27.47 20.29
CA GLY A 156 -24.48 26.71 19.33
C GLY A 156 -25.90 27.24 19.18
N LEU A 157 -26.53 27.67 20.29
CA LEU A 157 -27.87 28.27 20.26
C LEU A 157 -27.93 29.56 19.44
N GLU A 158 -26.90 30.42 19.56
CA GLU A 158 -26.81 31.68 18.82
C GLU A 158 -26.72 31.42 17.31
N LEU A 159 -25.94 30.39 16.92
CA LEU A 159 -25.82 29.99 15.52
C LEU A 159 -27.14 29.44 14.96
N LEU A 160 -27.92 28.72 15.76
CA LEU A 160 -29.23 28.21 15.33
C LEU A 160 -30.25 29.34 15.15
N GLU A 161 -30.31 30.27 16.10
CA GLU A 161 -31.20 31.44 16.02
C GLU A 161 -30.85 32.31 14.81
N LEU A 162 -29.55 32.58 14.60
CA LEU A 162 -29.06 33.32 13.44
C LEU A 162 -29.42 32.61 12.13
N GLY A 163 -29.14 31.30 12.03
CA GLY A 163 -29.40 30.55 10.81
C GLY A 163 -30.88 30.44 10.47
N ALA A 164 -31.73 30.22 11.47
CA ALA A 164 -33.18 30.22 11.29
C ALA A 164 -33.70 31.60 10.85
N GLY A 165 -33.16 32.68 11.43
CA GLY A 165 -33.48 34.05 11.02
C GLY A 165 -33.14 34.32 9.55
N VAL A 166 -31.91 33.97 9.14
CA VAL A 166 -31.42 34.13 7.74
C VAL A 166 -32.27 33.35 6.74
N LEU A 167 -32.71 32.13 7.10
CA LEU A 167 -33.56 31.32 6.22
C LEU A 167 -35.00 31.86 6.09
N ALA A 168 -35.49 32.57 7.11
CA ALA A 168 -36.83 33.15 7.12
C ALA A 168 -36.89 34.57 6.51
N ASP A 169 -35.81 35.33 6.59
CA ASP A 169 -35.76 36.73 6.20
C ASP A 169 -35.59 36.92 4.68
N PRO A 170 -36.53 37.57 3.97
CA PRO A 170 -36.44 37.83 2.54
C PRO A 170 -35.16 38.56 2.10
N ASP A 171 -34.56 39.38 2.97
CA ASP A 171 -33.38 40.18 2.64
C ASP A 171 -32.13 39.33 2.34
N PHE A 172 -32.12 38.06 2.80
CA PHE A 172 -31.06 37.09 2.55
C PHE A 172 -31.36 36.11 1.39
N ALA A 173 -32.17 36.53 0.41
CA ALA A 173 -32.53 35.69 -0.74
C ALA A 173 -31.33 35.19 -1.54
N GLY A 174 -30.31 36.03 -1.78
CA GLY A 174 -29.14 35.64 -2.56
C GLY A 174 -28.28 34.58 -1.86
N LEU A 175 -28.16 34.63 -0.53
CA LEU A 175 -27.50 33.61 0.28
C LEU A 175 -28.24 32.27 0.21
N ARG A 176 -29.58 32.28 0.27
CA ARG A 176 -30.39 31.05 0.04
C ARG A 176 -30.19 30.49 -1.37
N ASP A 177 -30.11 31.34 -2.38
CA ASP A 177 -29.80 30.94 -3.76
C ASP A 177 -28.39 30.34 -3.91
N GLU A 178 -27.40 30.84 -3.17
CA GLU A 178 -26.04 30.28 -3.13
C GLU A 178 -26.02 28.91 -2.46
N LEU A 179 -26.73 28.72 -1.33
CA LEU A 179 -26.91 27.42 -0.70
C LEU A 179 -27.62 26.44 -1.63
N ARG A 180 -28.73 26.86 -2.25
CA ARG A 180 -29.50 26.06 -3.21
C ARG A 180 -28.62 25.56 -4.36
N ARG A 181 -27.86 26.46 -5.01
CA ARG A 181 -26.93 26.10 -6.09
C ARG A 181 -25.85 25.13 -5.62
N SER A 182 -25.30 25.33 -4.42
CA SER A 182 -24.27 24.47 -3.86
C SER A 182 -24.79 23.04 -3.60
N TYR A 183 -25.95 22.89 -2.95
CA TYR A 183 -26.55 21.58 -2.70
C TYR A 183 -26.98 20.87 -3.99
N ALA A 184 -27.62 21.60 -4.92
CA ALA A 184 -28.02 21.04 -6.21
C ALA A 184 -26.81 20.61 -7.05
N GLY A 185 -25.73 21.41 -7.06
CA GLY A 185 -24.48 21.10 -7.75
C GLY A 185 -23.83 19.83 -7.20
N LEU A 186 -23.76 19.69 -5.87
CA LEU A 186 -23.23 18.49 -5.21
C LEU A 186 -24.08 17.25 -5.51
N ALA A 187 -25.41 17.36 -5.47
CA ALA A 187 -26.31 16.26 -5.79
C ALA A 187 -26.14 15.78 -7.24
N GLU A 188 -26.07 16.72 -8.19
CA GLU A 188 -25.89 16.42 -9.60
C GLU A 188 -24.50 15.82 -9.87
N ALA A 189 -23.45 16.37 -9.27
CA ALA A 189 -22.09 15.85 -9.36
C ALA A 189 -21.99 14.43 -8.79
N ALA A 190 -22.60 14.20 -7.62
CA ALA A 190 -22.66 12.88 -7.00
C ALA A 190 -23.36 11.89 -7.92
N ARG A 191 -24.53 12.24 -8.49
CA ARG A 191 -25.28 11.41 -9.44
C ARG A 191 -24.45 10.97 -10.65
N GLN A 192 -23.55 11.82 -11.14
CA GLN A 192 -22.66 11.52 -12.26
C GLN A 192 -21.41 10.73 -11.84
N CYS A 193 -21.08 10.72 -10.55
CA CYS A 193 -19.98 9.97 -10.00
C CYS A 193 -20.35 8.48 -9.89
N GLY A 194 -19.55 7.59 -10.47
CA GLY A 194 -19.82 6.14 -10.48
C GLY A 194 -19.82 5.54 -9.07
N ALA A 195 -18.68 5.60 -8.38
CA ALA A 195 -18.53 5.20 -6.99
C ALA A 195 -18.13 6.42 -6.15
N LEU A 196 -18.79 6.62 -5.00
CA LEU A 196 -18.52 7.76 -4.11
C LEU A 196 -17.37 7.46 -3.13
N ILE A 197 -17.20 6.19 -2.76
CA ILE A 197 -16.09 5.68 -1.97
C ILE A 197 -15.31 4.69 -2.84
N GLY A 198 -14.00 4.85 -2.94
CA GLY A 198 -13.11 3.91 -3.59
C GLY A 198 -11.99 3.42 -2.67
N ASP A 199 -11.09 2.64 -3.24
CA ASP A 199 -9.98 2.02 -2.49
C ASP A 199 -9.04 3.06 -1.89
N VAL A 200 -8.88 4.22 -2.54
CA VAL A 200 -8.02 5.32 -2.07
C VAL A 200 -8.52 5.89 -0.74
N GLU A 201 -9.82 6.14 -0.63
CA GLU A 201 -10.44 6.68 0.59
C GLU A 201 -10.32 5.69 1.75
N LEU A 202 -10.57 4.40 1.50
CA LEU A 202 -10.45 3.34 2.49
C LEU A 202 -9.02 3.16 2.96
N TYR A 203 -8.09 3.02 2.01
CA TYR A 203 -6.68 2.85 2.31
C TYR A 203 -6.12 4.04 3.10
N THR A 204 -6.54 5.26 2.75
CA THR A 204 -6.12 6.47 3.47
C THR A 204 -6.64 6.48 4.91
N LEU A 205 -7.87 6.05 5.13
CA LEU A 205 -8.45 5.93 6.48
C LEU A 205 -7.74 4.85 7.32
N GLU A 206 -7.55 3.66 6.76
CA GLU A 206 -6.88 2.54 7.43
C GLU A 206 -5.46 2.89 7.87
N ASN A 207 -4.80 3.74 7.09
CA ASN A 207 -3.40 4.12 7.29
C ASN A 207 -3.24 5.59 7.70
N HIS A 208 -4.30 6.23 8.19
CA HIS A 208 -4.30 7.68 8.46
C HIS A 208 -3.21 8.09 9.47
N ALA A 209 -2.89 7.21 10.43
CA ALA A 209 -1.84 7.47 11.41
C ALA A 209 -0.47 7.73 10.75
N ALA A 210 -0.17 7.06 9.64
CA ALA A 210 1.03 7.26 8.83
C ALA A 210 0.84 8.33 7.74
N LEU A 211 -0.39 8.50 7.24
CA LEU A 211 -0.74 9.39 6.11
C LEU A 211 -1.37 10.72 6.53
N ARG A 212 -0.92 11.28 7.65
CA ARG A 212 -1.51 12.51 8.23
C ARG A 212 -1.34 13.72 7.32
N SER A 213 -0.18 13.88 6.69
CA SER A 213 0.10 15.06 5.88
C SER A 213 -0.36 14.89 4.41
N PRO A 214 -0.83 15.97 3.76
CA PRO A 214 -1.11 15.95 2.32
C PRO A 214 0.10 15.56 1.48
N SER A 215 1.31 15.98 1.90
CA SER A 215 2.56 15.64 1.20
C SER A 215 2.85 14.14 1.21
N LEU A 216 2.62 13.44 2.33
CA LEU A 216 2.82 11.99 2.42
C LEU A 216 1.81 11.23 1.58
N ARG A 217 0.53 11.68 1.57
CA ARG A 217 -0.50 11.09 0.70
C ARG A 217 -0.17 11.27 -0.78
N LEU A 218 0.30 12.45 -1.18
CA LEU A 218 0.73 12.70 -2.55
C LEU A 218 1.95 11.83 -2.90
N ALA A 219 2.97 11.77 -2.04
CA ALA A 219 4.17 10.96 -2.28
C ALA A 219 3.81 9.48 -2.44
N LEU A 220 2.98 8.94 -1.56
CA LEU A 220 2.46 7.57 -1.65
C LEU A 220 1.75 7.32 -2.98
N ALA A 221 0.83 8.22 -3.38
CA ALA A 221 0.09 8.10 -4.63
C ALA A 221 1.03 8.10 -5.85
N GLN A 222 2.05 8.97 -5.85
CA GLN A 222 3.03 9.02 -6.93
C GLN A 222 3.93 7.77 -6.97
N ILE A 223 4.32 7.21 -5.83
CA ILE A 223 5.07 5.93 -5.79
C ILE A 223 4.21 4.80 -6.35
N ALA A 224 2.93 4.73 -5.96
CA ALA A 224 2.01 3.71 -6.45
C ALA A 224 1.75 3.84 -7.96
N GLU A 225 1.60 5.07 -8.47
CA GLU A 225 1.40 5.34 -9.90
C GLU A 225 2.67 5.01 -10.71
N ALA A 226 3.85 5.40 -10.22
CA ALA A 226 5.13 5.03 -10.81
C ALA A 226 5.31 3.50 -10.85
N ALA A 227 5.00 2.82 -9.75
CA ALA A 227 5.04 1.36 -9.66
C ALA A 227 4.10 0.73 -10.71
N HIS A 228 2.87 1.20 -10.83
CA HIS A 228 1.92 0.69 -11.81
C HIS A 228 2.36 0.94 -13.26
N ALA A 229 2.95 2.11 -13.53
CA ALA A 229 3.48 2.42 -14.86
C ALA A 229 4.66 1.50 -15.25
N ILE A 230 5.59 1.25 -14.32
CA ILE A 230 6.69 0.29 -14.50
C ILE A 230 6.13 -1.13 -14.67
N GLU A 231 5.18 -1.54 -13.83
CA GLU A 231 4.59 -2.87 -13.86
C GLU A 231 3.93 -3.20 -15.20
N ARG A 232 3.27 -2.21 -15.82
CA ARG A 232 2.63 -2.34 -17.14
C ARG A 232 3.63 -2.42 -18.30
N SER A 233 4.84 -1.87 -18.16
CA SER A 233 5.87 -2.01 -19.19
C SER A 233 6.60 -3.36 -19.13
N LEU A 234 6.50 -4.06 -18.00
CA LEU A 234 7.13 -5.37 -17.82
C LEU A 234 6.30 -6.50 -18.45
N PRO A 235 6.95 -7.56 -18.94
CA PRO A 235 6.24 -8.71 -19.50
C PRO A 235 5.33 -9.37 -18.47
N VAL A 236 4.28 -10.03 -18.95
CA VAL A 236 3.37 -10.80 -18.08
C VAL A 236 4.09 -12.04 -17.53
N ARG A 237 4.90 -12.70 -18.37
CA ARG A 237 5.71 -13.87 -18.01
C ARG A 237 7.11 -13.72 -18.57
N VAL A 238 8.11 -14.09 -17.77
CA VAL A 238 9.51 -14.16 -18.20
C VAL A 238 9.89 -15.64 -18.33
N ARG A 239 10.63 -15.97 -19.39
CA ARG A 239 11.16 -17.33 -19.56
C ARG A 239 12.37 -17.48 -18.63
N ARG A 240 12.30 -18.43 -17.70
CA ARG A 240 13.39 -18.70 -16.76
C ARG A 240 14.64 -19.15 -17.52
N SER A 241 15.78 -18.61 -17.12
CA SER A 241 17.08 -19.05 -17.59
C SER A 241 17.42 -20.40 -16.96
N ASP A 242 17.57 -21.45 -17.77
CA ASP A 242 18.00 -22.79 -17.31
C ASP A 242 19.48 -22.79 -16.83
N ALA A 243 20.17 -21.65 -16.87
CA ALA A 243 21.59 -21.53 -16.54
C ALA A 243 21.84 -21.64 -15.03
N SER A 244 22.12 -22.87 -14.59
CA SER A 244 22.98 -23.24 -13.45
C SER A 244 22.85 -22.41 -12.16
N ARG A 245 21.66 -21.98 -11.77
CA ARG A 245 21.43 -21.56 -10.39
C ARG A 245 21.24 -22.86 -9.61
N GLY A 246 22.22 -23.18 -8.76
CA GLY A 246 22.28 -24.45 -8.06
C GLY A 246 20.94 -24.74 -7.40
N ARG A 247 20.26 -25.80 -7.86
CA ARG A 247 19.08 -26.32 -7.18
C ARG A 247 19.58 -26.92 -5.88
N THR A 248 19.69 -26.11 -4.83
CA THR A 248 19.92 -26.62 -3.48
C THR A 248 18.61 -27.27 -3.06
N PRO A 249 18.55 -28.60 -2.89
CA PRO A 249 17.35 -29.24 -2.38
C PRO A 249 17.17 -28.78 -0.94
N THR A 250 16.16 -27.95 -0.69
CA THR A 250 15.66 -27.72 0.66
C THR A 250 15.01 -29.02 1.12
N LYS A 251 15.67 -29.73 2.04
CA LYS A 251 14.94 -30.69 2.86
C LYS A 251 13.95 -29.86 3.67
N VAL A 252 12.66 -30.14 3.52
CA VAL A 252 11.62 -29.61 4.42
C VAL A 252 11.86 -30.24 5.79
N GLU A 253 12.78 -29.67 6.56
CA GLU A 253 12.90 -29.92 8.00
C GLU A 253 11.82 -29.09 8.71
N ASP A 254 10.56 -29.44 8.49
CA ASP A 254 9.49 -29.05 9.41
C ASP A 254 9.37 -30.18 10.45
N GLU A 255 10.29 -30.17 11.41
CA GLU A 255 10.39 -31.13 12.52
C GLU A 255 9.21 -31.07 13.50
N SER A 256 8.11 -30.36 13.20
CA SER A 256 7.08 -30.06 14.19
C SER A 256 5.67 -30.57 13.89
N ALA A 257 5.40 -31.17 12.71
CA ALA A 257 4.02 -31.48 12.31
C ALA A 257 3.61 -32.97 12.28
N TYR A 258 4.48 -33.94 12.59
CA TYR A 258 4.12 -35.37 12.56
C TYR A 258 4.71 -36.15 13.75
N PRO A 259 3.97 -37.14 14.33
CA PRO A 259 4.40 -37.84 15.53
C PRO A 259 5.65 -38.69 15.24
N ILE A 260 6.78 -38.25 15.79
CA ILE A 260 8.02 -39.01 15.93
C ILE A 260 7.80 -40.15 16.93
N GLY A 261 7.30 -41.28 16.43
CA GLY A 261 7.26 -42.55 17.14
C GLY A 261 8.67 -43.06 17.37
N GLY A 262 9.24 -42.79 18.55
CA GLY A 262 10.53 -43.34 18.95
C GLY A 262 10.50 -44.86 19.09
N TYR A 263 11.69 -45.48 18.98
CA TYR A 263 12.00 -46.92 19.07
C TYR A 263 11.36 -47.71 20.22
N ALA A 264 10.76 -47.04 21.21
CA ALA A 264 10.08 -47.66 22.34
C ALA A 264 8.70 -48.28 21.98
N SER A 265 8.20 -48.07 20.75
CA SER A 265 6.86 -48.54 20.31
C SER A 265 6.89 -49.81 19.46
N LEU A 266 8.06 -50.43 19.26
CA LEU A 266 8.24 -51.60 18.40
C LEU A 266 7.66 -52.88 19.04
N SER A 267 6.58 -53.40 18.47
CA SER A 267 6.14 -54.78 18.70
C SER A 267 7.09 -55.74 17.99
N THR A 268 7.65 -56.73 18.69
CA THR A 268 8.55 -57.75 18.11
C THR A 268 7.81 -58.85 17.33
N SER A 269 6.52 -58.68 17.04
CA SER A 269 5.69 -59.63 16.30
C SER A 269 4.61 -58.93 15.49
N GLY A 270 4.56 -59.18 14.18
CA GLY A 270 3.60 -58.58 13.25
C GLY A 270 4.21 -58.26 11.88
N GLY A 271 3.37 -57.91 10.90
CA GLY A 271 3.77 -57.49 9.55
C GLY A 271 4.50 -56.13 9.51
N ILE A 272 4.93 -55.72 8.31
CA ILE A 272 5.78 -54.53 8.09
C ILE A 272 5.18 -53.28 8.75
N GLU A 273 5.92 -52.68 9.68
CA GLU A 273 5.60 -51.38 10.30
C GLU A 273 6.52 -50.29 9.73
N SER A 274 5.92 -49.14 9.36
CA SER A 274 6.63 -47.97 8.84
C SER A 274 7.17 -47.14 10.00
N LEU A 275 8.49 -46.91 10.04
CA LEU A 275 9.17 -46.21 11.14
C LEU A 275 9.72 -44.83 10.75
N VAL A 276 10.07 -44.62 9.47
CA VAL A 276 10.49 -43.33 8.89
C VAL A 276 10.32 -43.39 7.36
N SER A 277 10.30 -42.25 6.66
CA SER A 277 9.93 -42.15 5.24
C SER A 277 10.82 -42.89 4.23
N SER A 278 12.01 -43.38 4.63
CA SER A 278 12.99 -44.01 3.72
C SER A 278 13.53 -45.36 4.18
N GLU A 279 13.08 -45.90 5.31
CA GLU A 279 13.57 -47.18 5.85
C GLU A 279 12.40 -48.12 6.21
N LEU A 280 12.40 -49.31 5.61
CA LEU A 280 11.48 -50.39 5.93
C LEU A 280 12.27 -51.60 6.46
N ILE A 281 11.82 -52.17 7.57
CA ILE A 281 12.38 -53.41 8.11
C ILE A 281 11.49 -54.58 7.70
N TYR A 282 12.03 -55.49 6.90
CA TYR A 282 11.35 -56.72 6.50
C TYR A 282 11.50 -57.77 7.61
N MET A 283 10.41 -58.06 8.33
CA MET A 283 10.40 -59.01 9.44
C MET A 283 9.58 -60.25 9.10
N ASN A 284 10.25 -61.36 8.82
CA ASN A 284 9.57 -62.66 8.68
C ASN A 284 9.27 -63.31 10.03
N PRO A 285 8.20 -64.11 10.13
CA PRO A 285 7.97 -65.00 11.26
C PRO A 285 9.20 -65.90 11.50
N PRO A 286 9.46 -66.32 12.76
CA PRO A 286 10.65 -67.11 13.11
C PRO A 286 10.82 -68.39 12.27
N GLU A 287 9.71 -69.02 11.89
CA GLU A 287 9.66 -70.26 11.11
C GLU A 287 10.13 -70.05 9.67
N GLU A 288 9.74 -68.95 9.03
CA GLU A 288 10.12 -68.60 7.65
C GLU A 288 11.56 -68.06 7.58
N ARG A 289 12.00 -67.36 8.64
CA ARG A 289 13.36 -66.86 8.79
C ARG A 289 14.38 -68.00 8.87
N ALA A 290 14.03 -69.10 9.56
CA ALA A 290 14.85 -70.30 9.63
C ALA A 290 14.94 -71.05 8.29
N ALA A 291 13.92 -70.92 7.44
CA ALA A 291 13.88 -71.54 6.11
C ALA A 291 14.55 -70.67 5.02
N GLY A 292 15.01 -69.45 5.34
CA GLY A 292 15.72 -68.56 4.41
C GLY A 292 14.86 -68.01 3.28
N HIS A 293 13.54 -68.12 3.37
CA HIS A 293 12.62 -67.63 2.34
C HIS A 293 12.37 -66.13 2.53
N VAL A 294 12.63 -65.36 1.48
CA VAL A 294 12.23 -63.96 1.34
C VAL A 294 11.10 -63.93 0.32
N ASP A 295 9.94 -63.37 0.69
CA ASP A 295 8.84 -63.21 -0.26
C ASP A 295 9.14 -62.04 -1.20
N LEU A 296 9.39 -62.39 -2.46
CA LEU A 296 9.68 -61.43 -3.52
C LEU A 296 8.46 -60.54 -3.86
N PHE A 297 7.23 -60.97 -3.55
CA PHE A 297 6.04 -60.13 -3.71
C PHE A 297 6.00 -59.01 -2.68
N ASP A 298 6.27 -59.31 -1.41
CA ASP A 298 6.32 -58.31 -0.34
C ASP A 298 7.45 -57.32 -0.57
N VAL A 299 8.63 -57.79 -0.97
CA VAL A 299 9.77 -56.92 -1.32
C VAL A 299 9.42 -56.02 -2.50
N ARG A 300 8.75 -56.54 -3.53
CA ARG A 300 8.33 -55.74 -4.71
C ARG A 300 7.23 -54.74 -4.35
N TRP A 301 6.31 -55.11 -3.47
CA TRP A 301 5.28 -54.22 -2.96
C TRP A 301 5.87 -53.09 -2.11
N ALA A 302 6.74 -53.42 -1.15
CA ALA A 302 7.45 -52.45 -0.31
C ALA A 302 8.32 -51.49 -1.13
N ALA A 303 9.04 -52.00 -2.14
CA ALA A 303 9.78 -51.16 -3.08
C ALA A 303 8.86 -50.22 -3.89
N GLY A 304 7.68 -50.69 -4.27
CA GLY A 304 6.66 -49.88 -4.95
C GLY A 304 6.07 -48.78 -4.06
N GLU A 305 5.83 -49.06 -2.78
CA GLU A 305 5.39 -48.07 -1.81
C GLU A 305 6.50 -47.04 -1.51
N LEU A 306 7.74 -47.48 -1.32
CA LEU A 306 8.90 -46.58 -1.16
C LEU A 306 9.08 -45.67 -2.39
N LEU A 307 8.84 -46.17 -3.60
CA LEU A 307 8.84 -45.36 -4.83
C LEU A 307 7.73 -44.32 -4.85
N LYS A 308 6.57 -44.57 -4.24
CA LYS A 308 5.51 -43.56 -4.09
C LYS A 308 5.92 -42.47 -3.10
N TYR A 309 6.46 -42.85 -1.94
CA TYR A 309 6.92 -41.90 -0.93
C TYR A 309 8.12 -41.06 -1.43
N THR A 310 9.10 -41.67 -2.09
CA THR A 310 10.20 -40.92 -2.72
C THR A 310 9.74 -40.06 -3.89
N ARG A 311 8.71 -40.47 -4.64
CA ARG A 311 8.10 -39.61 -5.66
C ARG A 311 7.46 -38.37 -5.03
N ASP A 312 6.74 -38.53 -3.93
CA ASP A 312 6.05 -37.42 -3.26
C ASP A 312 7.02 -36.53 -2.44
N GLU A 313 8.10 -37.09 -1.87
CA GLU A 313 9.22 -36.33 -1.28
C GLU A 313 10.04 -35.59 -2.36
N SER A 314 10.19 -36.15 -3.56
CA SER A 314 10.96 -35.55 -4.66
C SER A 314 10.31 -34.31 -5.30
N VAL A 315 9.11 -33.93 -4.87
CA VAL A 315 8.33 -32.83 -5.47
C VAL A 315 8.58 -31.46 -4.81
N HIS A 316 9.36 -31.36 -3.73
CA HIS A 316 9.60 -30.06 -3.08
C HIS A 316 11.07 -29.66 -3.02
N THR A 317 11.80 -29.75 -4.14
CA THR A 317 13.02 -28.94 -4.29
C THR A 317 12.61 -27.51 -4.63
N ARG A 318 12.29 -26.70 -3.62
CA ARG A 318 12.12 -25.24 -3.82
C ARG A 318 13.50 -24.61 -3.82
N GLU A 319 13.85 -23.98 -4.94
CA GLU A 319 15.03 -23.13 -5.02
C GLU A 319 14.82 -21.95 -4.07
N ARG A 320 15.64 -21.83 -3.03
CA ARG A 320 15.61 -20.68 -2.12
C ARG A 320 16.37 -19.53 -2.76
N ARG A 321 15.68 -18.42 -2.98
CA ARG A 321 16.24 -17.21 -3.59
C ARG A 321 16.06 -16.02 -2.67
N THR A 322 17.14 -15.29 -2.43
CA THR A 322 17.11 -14.01 -1.73
C THR A 322 17.47 -12.90 -2.70
N VAL A 323 16.62 -11.88 -2.82
CA VAL A 323 16.94 -10.67 -3.60
C VAL A 323 17.00 -9.48 -2.65
N CYS A 324 18.16 -8.84 -2.57
CA CYS A 324 18.40 -7.69 -1.72
C CYS A 324 18.36 -6.39 -2.54
N PHE A 325 17.31 -5.58 -2.38
CA PHE A 325 17.26 -4.21 -2.90
C PHE A 325 17.97 -3.28 -1.91
N VAL A 326 19.17 -2.82 -2.26
CA VAL A 326 19.98 -1.93 -1.42
C VAL A 326 19.76 -0.48 -1.81
N LEU A 327 19.14 0.27 -0.92
CA LEU A 327 18.84 1.69 -1.07
C LEU A 327 19.98 2.50 -0.43
N GLY A 328 20.86 3.06 -1.27
CA GLY A 328 22.03 3.81 -0.81
C GLY A 328 21.69 5.21 -0.30
N PRO A 329 22.46 5.77 0.66
CA PRO A 329 22.15 7.06 1.29
C PRO A 329 22.15 8.23 0.31
N ALA A 330 22.95 8.15 -0.78
CA ALA A 330 23.00 9.16 -1.84
C ALA A 330 21.67 9.28 -2.62
N LEU A 331 20.72 8.35 -2.48
CA LEU A 331 19.37 8.51 -3.04
C LEU A 331 18.63 9.73 -2.47
N ASP A 332 19.06 10.29 -1.33
CA ASP A 332 18.52 11.55 -0.79
C ASP A 332 18.62 12.69 -1.81
N ASP A 333 19.70 12.71 -2.61
CA ASP A 333 19.96 13.68 -3.67
C ASP A 333 19.08 13.44 -4.91
N ALA A 334 18.36 12.31 -4.99
CA ALA A 334 17.46 11.96 -6.09
C ALA A 334 16.05 12.59 -5.95
N ARG A 335 15.84 13.52 -5.02
CA ARG A 335 14.61 14.34 -4.90
C ARG A 335 14.52 15.43 -5.98
N ILE A 336 14.82 15.05 -7.23
CA ILE A 336 14.87 15.93 -8.41
C ILE A 336 13.73 15.55 -9.34
N LYS A 337 13.05 16.57 -9.87
CA LYS A 337 12.00 16.45 -10.89
C LYS A 337 12.57 16.84 -12.26
N ASP A 338 12.83 15.86 -13.12
CA ASP A 338 13.19 16.12 -14.50
C ASP A 338 11.97 16.49 -15.33
N ALA A 339 12.16 17.28 -16.39
CA ALA A 339 11.07 17.73 -17.25
C ALA A 339 10.40 16.58 -18.01
N ASP A 340 11.19 15.61 -18.50
CA ASP A 340 10.74 14.52 -19.37
C ASP A 340 10.36 13.24 -18.61
N VAL A 341 10.32 13.29 -17.28
CA VAL A 341 9.96 12.17 -16.40
C VAL A 341 8.71 12.56 -15.60
N PRO A 342 7.66 11.74 -15.52
CA PRO A 342 6.39 12.10 -14.86
C PRO A 342 6.50 12.26 -13.33
N PHE A 343 7.53 11.71 -12.69
CA PHE A 343 7.72 11.76 -11.24
C PHE A 343 9.13 12.24 -10.85
N GLN A 344 9.38 12.48 -9.57
CA GLN A 344 10.74 12.68 -9.07
C GLN A 344 11.54 11.39 -9.14
N ARG A 345 12.86 11.46 -9.34
CA ARG A 345 13.72 10.26 -9.51
C ARG A 345 13.61 9.29 -8.33
N ILE A 346 13.61 9.80 -7.09
CA ILE A 346 13.43 8.98 -5.89
C ILE A 346 12.08 8.25 -5.87
N VAL A 347 11.01 8.92 -6.32
CA VAL A 347 9.67 8.32 -6.43
C VAL A 347 9.68 7.20 -7.45
N VAL A 348 10.37 7.40 -8.59
CA VAL A 348 10.53 6.35 -9.60
C VAL A 348 11.35 5.17 -9.05
N ALA A 349 12.42 5.44 -8.28
CA ALA A 349 13.24 4.39 -7.66
C ALA A 349 12.42 3.51 -6.70
N PHE A 350 11.67 4.13 -5.78
CA PHE A 350 10.78 3.40 -4.87
C PHE A 350 9.61 2.72 -5.61
N GLY A 351 9.04 3.37 -6.62
CA GLY A 351 8.02 2.76 -7.48
C GLY A 351 8.54 1.51 -8.18
N GLY A 352 9.79 1.54 -8.64
CA GLY A 352 10.46 0.40 -9.25
C GLY A 352 10.74 -0.74 -8.26
N VAL A 353 11.08 -0.46 -7.00
CA VAL A 353 11.17 -1.48 -5.95
C VAL A 353 9.81 -2.13 -5.71
N VAL A 354 8.75 -1.34 -5.56
CA VAL A 354 7.39 -1.86 -5.34
C VAL A 354 6.93 -2.71 -6.53
N ALA A 355 7.15 -2.26 -7.76
CA ALA A 355 6.87 -3.02 -8.97
C ALA A 355 7.72 -4.31 -9.05
N GLY A 356 9.00 -4.21 -8.68
CA GLY A 356 9.93 -5.33 -8.63
C GLY A 356 9.48 -6.41 -7.65
N VAL A 357 9.11 -6.04 -6.42
CA VAL A 357 8.57 -6.98 -5.42
C VAL A 357 7.36 -7.73 -5.98
N ARG A 358 6.37 -7.00 -6.50
CA ARG A 358 5.14 -7.60 -7.06
C ARG A 358 5.43 -8.56 -8.22
N LYS A 359 6.29 -8.14 -9.15
CA LYS A 359 6.62 -8.93 -10.35
C LYS A 359 7.51 -10.12 -10.06
N LEU A 360 8.50 -9.98 -9.17
CA LEU A 360 9.36 -11.10 -8.78
C LEU A 360 8.56 -12.17 -8.04
N CYS A 361 7.64 -11.79 -7.14
CA CYS A 361 6.72 -12.74 -6.51
C CYS A 361 5.87 -13.48 -7.56
N ALA A 362 5.42 -12.80 -8.61
CA ALA A 362 4.63 -13.41 -9.68
C ALA A 362 5.45 -14.28 -10.64
N TRP A 363 6.72 -13.93 -10.92
CA TRP A 363 7.59 -14.66 -11.86
C TRP A 363 8.32 -15.84 -11.20
N LEU A 364 8.57 -15.76 -9.89
CA LEU A 364 9.31 -16.74 -9.09
C LEU A 364 8.41 -17.45 -8.08
N ASP A 365 7.12 -17.60 -8.40
CA ASP A 365 6.08 -18.24 -7.57
C ASP A 365 6.40 -19.67 -7.10
N GLU A 366 7.22 -20.41 -7.85
CA GLU A 366 7.68 -21.77 -7.52
C GLU A 366 8.91 -21.80 -6.60
N ALA A 367 9.59 -20.66 -6.41
CA ALA A 367 10.77 -20.54 -5.55
C ALA A 367 10.36 -20.16 -4.12
N GLU A 368 11.20 -20.51 -3.13
CA GLU A 368 11.11 -19.91 -1.81
C GLU A 368 11.82 -18.54 -1.87
N LEU A 369 11.04 -17.50 -2.17
CA LEU A 369 11.53 -16.14 -2.41
C LEU A 369 11.53 -15.32 -1.11
N HIS A 370 12.70 -14.77 -0.78
CA HIS A 370 12.89 -13.77 0.26
C HIS A 370 13.37 -12.46 -0.38
N LEU A 371 12.69 -11.36 -0.10
CA LEU A 371 12.99 -10.04 -0.66
C LEU A 371 13.40 -9.10 0.47
N HIS A 372 14.66 -8.66 0.48
CA HIS A 372 15.15 -7.78 1.53
C HIS A 372 15.32 -6.35 0.99
N LEU A 373 14.64 -5.39 1.59
CA LEU A 373 14.84 -3.96 1.34
C LEU A 373 15.84 -3.44 2.37
N LEU A 374 17.08 -3.27 1.94
CA LEU A 374 18.22 -2.88 2.78
C LEU A 374 18.42 -1.35 2.70
N LEU A 375 18.09 -0.64 3.77
CA LEU A 375 18.19 0.81 3.88
C LEU A 375 19.53 1.19 4.50
N VAL A 376 20.46 1.70 3.69
CA VAL A 376 21.81 2.01 4.14
C VAL A 376 21.89 3.44 4.68
N GLY A 377 22.24 3.57 5.96
CA GLY A 377 22.42 4.85 6.62
C GLY A 377 23.75 5.53 6.30
N GLU A 378 23.88 6.78 6.73
CA GLU A 378 25.16 7.49 6.74
C GLU A 378 25.96 7.07 8.00
N PRO A 379 27.21 6.61 7.85
CA PRO A 379 28.00 6.14 8.98
C PRO A 379 28.18 7.24 10.02
N ALA A 380 28.06 6.86 11.30
CA ALA A 380 28.23 7.73 12.45
C ALA A 380 29.60 8.44 12.43
N GLN A 381 29.63 9.73 12.09
CA GLN A 381 30.83 10.55 12.22
C GLN A 381 30.83 11.28 13.58
N GLY A 382 31.90 11.09 14.36
CA GLY A 382 32.17 11.88 15.57
C GLY A 382 31.19 11.66 16.73
N GLY A 383 30.68 10.44 16.92
CA GLY A 383 29.79 10.10 18.05
C GLY A 383 28.32 10.49 17.87
N ARG A 384 27.92 10.97 16.68
CA ARG A 384 26.51 11.16 16.32
C ARG A 384 25.88 9.83 15.91
N PRO A 385 24.57 9.61 16.18
CA PRO A 385 23.88 8.42 15.71
C PRO A 385 23.88 8.36 14.17
N THR A 386 23.86 7.14 13.62
CA THR A 386 23.67 6.88 12.20
C THR A 386 22.41 7.60 11.73
N LYS A 387 22.53 8.43 10.69
CA LYS A 387 21.38 9.12 10.10
C LYS A 387 20.78 8.23 9.02
N GLN A 388 19.46 8.07 9.02
CA GLN A 388 18.75 7.35 7.98
C GLN A 388 18.06 8.35 7.02
N PRO A 389 18.69 8.73 5.90
CA PRO A 389 18.16 9.78 5.02
C PRO A 389 16.85 9.40 4.32
N LEU A 390 16.62 8.10 4.10
CA LEU A 390 15.46 7.56 3.38
C LEU A 390 14.31 7.11 4.30
N HIS A 391 14.29 7.56 5.56
CA HIS A 391 13.32 7.08 6.54
C HIS A 391 11.86 7.35 6.11
N ALA A 392 11.58 8.53 5.54
CA ALA A 392 10.22 8.86 5.12
C ALA A 392 9.74 7.97 3.96
N GLU A 393 10.59 7.76 2.95
CA GLU A 393 10.29 6.92 1.80
C GLU A 393 10.21 5.43 2.18
N ALA A 394 11.02 4.98 3.15
CA ALA A 394 10.95 3.64 3.73
C ALA A 394 9.61 3.36 4.41
N GLU A 395 9.06 4.32 5.17
CA GLU A 395 7.75 4.16 5.79
C GLU A 395 6.61 4.10 4.76
N LEU A 396 6.73 4.83 3.65
CA LEU A 396 5.79 4.70 2.53
C LEU A 396 5.90 3.35 1.84
N ALA A 397 7.11 2.84 1.63
CA ALA A 397 7.35 1.51 1.07
C ALA A 397 6.81 0.41 1.99
N ARG A 398 7.02 0.54 3.31
CA ARG A 398 6.46 -0.37 4.33
C ARG A 398 4.94 -0.45 4.23
N LEU A 399 4.29 0.69 3.98
CA LEU A 399 2.84 0.74 3.79
C LEU A 399 2.39 0.03 2.51
N LEU A 400 3.04 0.33 1.38
CA LEU A 400 2.71 -0.24 0.07
C LEU A 400 3.01 -1.73 -0.05
N LEU A 401 3.94 -2.24 0.76
CA LEU A 401 4.38 -3.63 0.78
C LEU A 401 3.89 -4.38 2.04
N ARG A 402 2.95 -3.81 2.78
CA ARG A 402 2.49 -4.34 4.07
C ARG A 402 2.09 -5.82 4.00
N GLU A 403 1.31 -6.21 3.00
CA GLU A 403 0.87 -7.60 2.82
C GLU A 403 2.05 -8.56 2.58
N TYR A 404 3.06 -8.13 1.83
CA TYR A 404 4.28 -8.89 1.58
C TYR A 404 5.16 -8.99 2.83
N ILE A 405 5.15 -7.97 3.68
CA ILE A 405 5.85 -7.99 4.97
C ILE A 405 5.14 -8.90 5.96
N GLU A 406 3.81 -8.80 6.07
CA GLU A 406 3.00 -9.63 6.97
C GLU A 406 3.04 -11.12 6.58
N SER A 407 3.16 -11.43 5.29
CA SER A 407 3.38 -12.80 4.79
C SER A 407 4.81 -13.31 4.96
N GLY A 408 5.76 -12.46 5.38
CA GLY A 408 7.17 -12.81 5.56
C GLY A 408 7.98 -12.92 4.27
N VAL A 409 7.41 -12.55 3.12
CA VAL A 409 8.12 -12.54 1.82
C VAL A 409 9.09 -11.36 1.73
N VAL A 410 8.71 -10.22 2.32
CA VAL A 410 9.51 -8.99 2.32
C VAL A 410 9.99 -8.64 3.72
N GLU A 411 11.26 -8.31 3.85
CA GLU A 411 11.85 -7.76 5.08
C GLU A 411 12.46 -6.38 4.82
N LEU A 412 12.24 -5.43 5.73
CA LEU A 412 12.93 -4.12 5.71
C LEU A 412 14.01 -4.11 6.78
N VAL A 413 15.25 -3.91 6.38
CA VAL A 413 16.41 -3.94 7.27
C VAL A 413 17.17 -2.62 7.17
N GLU A 414 17.38 -1.95 8.29
CA GLU A 414 18.24 -0.77 8.37
C GLU A 414 19.69 -1.20 8.66
N LEU A 415 20.63 -0.72 7.84
CA LEU A 415 22.03 -1.08 7.91
C LEU A 415 22.91 0.16 8.10
N ALA A 416 24.03 -0.02 8.79
CA ALA A 416 24.94 1.09 9.11
C ALA A 416 25.73 1.60 7.89
N ASP A 417 26.07 0.71 6.96
CA ASP A 417 26.89 1.03 5.78
C ASP A 417 26.70 0.00 4.65
N VAL A 418 27.40 0.25 3.53
CA VAL A 418 27.40 -0.55 2.30
C VAL A 418 28.01 -1.94 2.52
N GLU A 419 29.02 -2.07 3.39
CA GLU A 419 29.68 -3.35 3.67
C GLU A 419 28.76 -4.29 4.47
N ALA A 420 27.96 -3.73 5.38
CA ALA A 420 26.92 -4.46 6.07
C ALA A 420 25.88 -5.03 5.09
N ALA A 421 25.52 -4.30 4.02
CA ALA A 421 24.60 -4.79 2.99
C ALA A 421 25.19 -5.97 2.20
N ARG A 422 26.49 -5.92 1.86
CA ARG A 422 27.21 -7.03 1.22
C ARG A 422 27.25 -8.26 2.12
N THR A 423 27.64 -8.06 3.38
CA THR A 423 27.70 -9.12 4.40
C THR A 423 26.34 -9.79 4.58
N HIS A 424 25.25 -9.02 4.57
CA HIS A 424 23.88 -9.53 4.68
C HIS A 424 23.51 -10.45 3.50
N ALA A 425 23.82 -10.03 2.28
CA ALA A 425 23.57 -10.83 1.08
C ALA A 425 24.48 -12.06 0.99
N GLU A 426 25.75 -11.96 1.40
CA GLU A 426 26.66 -13.11 1.50
C GLU A 426 26.17 -14.15 2.50
N ALA A 427 25.65 -13.71 3.66
CA ALA A 427 25.02 -14.60 4.62
C ALA A 427 23.78 -15.30 4.02
N ALA A 428 22.95 -14.57 3.28
CA ALA A 428 21.81 -15.16 2.57
C ALA A 428 22.25 -16.19 1.52
N ALA A 429 23.34 -15.93 0.80
CA ALA A 429 23.91 -16.83 -0.20
C ALA A 429 24.45 -18.16 0.38
N GLN A 430 24.63 -18.27 1.69
CA GLN A 430 24.99 -19.54 2.34
C GLN A 430 23.81 -20.52 2.37
N THR A 431 22.58 -20.02 2.30
CA THR A 431 21.34 -20.82 2.40
C THR A 431 20.63 -21.04 1.06
N GLY A 432 21.02 -20.31 0.03
CA GLY A 432 20.40 -20.33 -1.29
C GLY A 432 21.12 -19.39 -2.27
N SER A 433 20.52 -19.06 -3.40
CA SER A 433 21.10 -18.04 -4.29
C SER A 433 20.77 -16.64 -3.77
N SER A 434 21.73 -15.71 -3.82
CA SER A 434 21.49 -14.31 -3.48
C SER A 434 21.85 -13.37 -4.62
N ASP A 435 20.96 -12.42 -4.91
CA ASP A 435 21.20 -11.29 -5.80
C ASP A 435 21.17 -9.99 -4.97
N ILE A 436 22.08 -9.06 -5.26
CA ILE A 436 22.06 -7.69 -4.75
C ILE A 436 21.69 -6.75 -5.90
N VAL A 437 20.76 -5.84 -5.62
CA VAL A 437 20.36 -4.75 -6.52
C VAL A 437 20.67 -3.42 -5.84
N TRP A 438 21.73 -2.74 -6.29
CA TRP A 438 22.10 -1.42 -5.79
C TRP A 438 21.25 -0.33 -6.43
N LEU A 439 20.51 0.42 -5.63
CA LEU A 439 19.78 1.63 -6.04
C LEU A 439 20.52 2.85 -5.48
N LEU A 440 21.09 3.67 -6.36
CA LEU A 440 22.07 4.68 -5.97
C LEU A 440 21.77 6.04 -6.59
N GLY A 441 21.87 7.11 -5.79
CA GLY A 441 21.86 8.50 -6.29
C GLY A 441 23.23 8.98 -6.81
N ALA A 442 24.17 8.06 -7.03
CA ALA A 442 25.51 8.33 -7.55
C ALA A 442 25.93 7.19 -8.47
N ARG A 443 26.76 7.51 -9.47
CA ARG A 443 27.28 6.51 -10.42
C ARG A 443 27.88 5.31 -9.71
N TRP A 444 27.35 4.13 -10.01
CA TRP A 444 27.90 2.88 -9.50
C TRP A 444 29.28 2.59 -10.09
N GLN A 445 30.16 2.10 -9.23
CA GLN A 445 31.47 1.58 -9.63
C GLN A 445 31.48 0.09 -9.30
N PRO A 446 31.44 -0.80 -10.31
CA PRO A 446 31.50 -2.23 -10.06
C PRO A 446 32.80 -2.55 -9.32
N PRO A 447 32.78 -3.49 -8.36
CA PRO A 447 34.01 -3.98 -7.76
C PRO A 447 34.94 -4.52 -8.86
N PRO A 448 36.27 -4.33 -8.72
CA PRO A 448 37.21 -4.83 -9.72
C PRO A 448 37.02 -6.34 -9.88
N PRO A 449 37.06 -6.87 -11.12
CA PRO A 449 36.90 -8.29 -11.34
C PRO A 449 37.95 -9.06 -10.55
N PRO A 450 37.61 -10.21 -9.94
CA PRO A 450 38.55 -10.97 -9.15
C PRO A 450 39.78 -11.33 -10.00
N ALA A 451 40.98 -11.13 -9.44
CA ALA A 451 42.26 -11.33 -10.15
C ALA A 451 42.49 -12.77 -10.67
N LYS A 452 41.67 -13.73 -10.24
CA LYS A 452 41.54 -15.07 -10.82
C LYS A 452 40.05 -15.40 -10.95
N PRO A 453 39.60 -15.98 -12.08
CA PRO A 453 38.26 -16.56 -12.14
C PRO A 453 38.17 -17.61 -11.04
N ALA A 454 37.34 -17.35 -10.03
CA ALA A 454 37.09 -18.32 -8.97
C ALA A 454 36.60 -19.61 -9.63
N ALA A 455 37.25 -20.73 -9.32
CA ALA A 455 36.76 -22.03 -9.73
C ALA A 455 35.34 -22.19 -9.17
N LYS A 456 34.32 -22.21 -10.05
CA LYS A 456 32.89 -22.41 -9.77
C LYS A 456 32.55 -22.39 -8.27
N ALA A 457 32.52 -21.19 -7.69
CA ALA A 457 31.91 -21.04 -6.38
C ALA A 457 30.39 -21.09 -6.61
N ASP A 458 29.76 -22.20 -6.25
CA ASP A 458 28.31 -22.41 -6.37
C ASP A 458 27.47 -21.45 -5.49
N SER A 459 28.12 -20.54 -4.75
CA SER A 459 27.51 -19.60 -3.79
C SER A 459 27.88 -18.12 -4.04
N ALA A 460 28.18 -17.72 -5.29
CA ALA A 460 28.52 -16.32 -5.57
C ALA A 460 27.28 -15.42 -5.58
N VAL A 461 27.30 -14.36 -4.76
CA VAL A 461 26.34 -13.26 -4.81
C VAL A 461 26.49 -12.56 -6.16
N ARG A 462 25.38 -12.36 -6.87
CA ARG A 462 25.36 -11.57 -8.11
C ARG A 462 25.02 -10.12 -7.80
N GLU A 463 25.68 -9.20 -8.45
CA GLU A 463 25.48 -7.77 -8.22
C GLU A 463 24.94 -7.06 -9.46
N HIS A 464 23.81 -6.40 -9.29
CA HIS A 464 23.18 -5.53 -10.26
C HIS A 464 23.10 -4.13 -9.68
N ALA A 465 22.99 -3.11 -10.52
CA ALA A 465 22.86 -1.73 -10.05
C ALA A 465 22.00 -0.87 -10.97
N LEU A 466 21.39 0.14 -10.38
CA LEU A 466 20.67 1.21 -11.05
C LEU A 466 21.08 2.54 -10.41
N SER A 467 21.75 3.39 -11.19
CA SER A 467 22.11 4.74 -10.80
C SER A 467 21.08 5.74 -11.33
N VAL A 468 20.67 6.66 -10.47
CA VAL A 468 19.65 7.69 -10.73
C VAL A 468 20.18 9.12 -10.54
N ASP A 469 21.50 9.28 -10.62
CA ASP A 469 22.23 10.55 -10.52
C ASP A 469 21.98 11.50 -11.69
N GLU A 470 21.58 10.96 -12.85
CA GLU A 470 21.22 11.71 -14.05
C GLU A 470 19.75 11.51 -14.44
N ALA A 471 19.22 12.38 -15.31
CA ALA A 471 17.83 12.31 -15.79
C ALA A 471 17.54 10.98 -16.53
N ARG A 472 18.57 10.47 -17.21
CA ARG A 472 18.59 9.14 -17.81
C ARG A 472 19.28 8.19 -16.83
N PRO A 473 18.59 7.14 -16.33
CA PRO A 473 19.19 6.21 -15.40
C PRO A 473 20.24 5.35 -16.12
N ARG A 474 21.14 4.76 -15.34
CA ARG A 474 22.14 3.80 -15.85
C ARG A 474 21.97 2.49 -15.12
N VAL A 475 21.95 1.39 -15.86
CA VAL A 475 21.71 0.06 -15.31
C VAL A 475 22.91 -0.84 -15.58
N TRP A 476 23.28 -1.62 -14.57
CA TRP A 476 24.32 -2.62 -14.63
C TRP A 476 23.73 -3.97 -14.25
N VAL A 477 24.05 -4.99 -15.05
CA VAL A 477 23.48 -6.34 -14.88
C VAL A 477 24.60 -7.36 -14.89
N ASP A 478 24.58 -8.30 -13.95
CA ASP A 478 25.48 -9.45 -13.93
C ASP A 478 24.80 -10.68 -14.55
N ALA A 479 25.25 -11.04 -15.76
CA ALA A 479 24.78 -12.22 -16.49
C ALA A 479 25.56 -13.50 -16.16
N GLY A 480 26.37 -13.50 -15.09
CA GLY A 480 27.23 -14.61 -14.68
C GLY A 480 28.67 -14.54 -15.21
N SER A 481 29.02 -13.46 -15.92
CA SER A 481 30.38 -13.16 -16.41
C SER A 481 30.96 -11.90 -15.79
N GLY A 482 30.30 -11.33 -14.77
CA GLY A 482 30.59 -10.03 -14.19
C GLY A 482 29.57 -8.98 -14.61
N THR A 483 29.54 -7.88 -13.86
CA THR A 483 28.55 -6.82 -14.07
C THR A 483 28.95 -5.84 -15.15
N GLU A 484 28.09 -5.63 -16.13
CA GLU A 484 28.32 -4.72 -17.26
C GLU A 484 27.26 -3.61 -17.34
N GLU A 485 27.67 -2.39 -17.72
CA GLU A 485 26.76 -1.26 -17.97
C GLU A 485 25.95 -1.53 -19.25
N ARG A 486 24.62 -1.49 -19.17
CA ARG A 486 23.75 -1.62 -20.35
C ARG A 486 23.53 -0.26 -20.99
N SER A 487 23.71 -0.21 -22.31
CA SER A 487 23.45 0.99 -23.09
C SER A 487 21.97 1.11 -23.41
N LEU A 488 21.31 2.13 -22.86
CA LEU A 488 19.87 2.21 -22.87
C LEU A 488 19.17 2.73 -24.15
N GLN A 489 19.77 3.09 -25.28
CA GLN A 489 19.14 3.55 -26.58
C GLN A 489 17.81 4.38 -26.62
N VAL A 490 17.19 4.76 -25.51
CA VAL A 490 15.95 5.52 -25.33
C VAL A 490 16.21 6.57 -24.26
N ASP A 491 15.38 7.63 -24.25
CA ASP A 491 15.52 8.79 -23.37
C ASP A 491 14.23 9.06 -22.59
N GLY A 492 14.29 10.01 -21.65
CA GLY A 492 13.13 10.42 -20.85
C GLY A 492 12.53 9.28 -20.04
N TRP A 493 11.20 9.25 -19.93
CA TRP A 493 10.46 8.22 -19.19
C TRP A 493 10.70 6.80 -19.71
N ASP A 494 10.83 6.60 -21.02
CA ASP A 494 11.05 5.28 -21.60
C ASP A 494 12.40 4.66 -21.17
N ALA A 495 13.41 5.50 -20.92
CA ALA A 495 14.68 5.05 -20.36
C ALA A 495 14.53 4.45 -18.96
N TRP A 496 13.65 5.02 -18.14
CA TRP A 496 13.34 4.50 -16.81
C TRP A 496 12.61 3.15 -16.88
N LEU A 497 11.57 3.07 -17.71
CA LEU A 497 10.84 1.83 -17.93
C LEU A 497 11.76 0.72 -18.42
N ARG A 498 12.64 1.03 -19.39
CA ARG A 498 13.60 0.09 -19.94
C ARG A 498 14.66 -0.34 -18.93
N ALA A 499 15.19 0.59 -18.13
CA ALA A 499 16.16 0.28 -17.10
C ALA A 499 15.63 -0.71 -16.06
N PHE A 500 14.39 -0.49 -15.57
CA PHE A 500 13.75 -1.44 -14.65
C PHE A 500 13.43 -2.78 -15.30
N ALA A 501 13.04 -2.79 -16.58
CA ALA A 501 12.84 -4.04 -17.32
C ALA A 501 14.12 -4.86 -17.40
N GLU A 502 15.24 -4.26 -17.82
CA GLU A 502 16.52 -4.96 -17.91
C GLU A 502 17.03 -5.44 -16.55
N LEU A 503 16.83 -4.63 -15.50
CA LEU A 503 17.21 -4.98 -14.14
C LEU A 503 16.40 -6.16 -13.60
N LEU A 504 15.07 -6.12 -13.71
CA LEU A 504 14.20 -7.15 -13.14
C LEU A 504 14.22 -8.45 -13.95
N GLU A 505 14.35 -8.38 -15.27
CA GLU A 505 14.49 -9.57 -16.12
C GLU A 505 15.80 -10.33 -15.82
N ALA A 506 16.86 -9.64 -15.41
CA ALA A 506 18.12 -10.28 -15.03
C ALA A 506 18.04 -11.11 -13.74
N LEU A 507 17.08 -10.80 -12.86
CA LEU A 507 16.89 -11.49 -11.59
C LEU A 507 16.18 -12.84 -11.75
N VAL A 508 15.49 -13.06 -12.88
CA VAL A 508 14.79 -14.31 -13.21
C VAL A 508 15.76 -15.33 -13.79
#